data_AF-A0A484K3K8-F1
#
_entry.id   AF-A0A484K3K8-F1
#
_cell.length_a   1.000
_cell.length_b   1.000
_cell.length_c   1.000
_cell.angle_alpha   90.00
_cell.angle_beta   90.00
_cell.angle_gamma   90.00
#
_symmetry.space_group_name_H-M   'P 1'
#
loop_
_entity.id
_entity.type
_entity.pdbx_description
1 polymer ?
#
loop_
_entity_poly.entity_id
_entity_poly.type
_entity_poly.pdbx_seq_one_letter_code
_entity_poly.pdbx_strand_id
1 'polypeptide(L)'
;MLSPLPIMLCGDWNGSKRGHVYKFLRSQGFVSSYDTAHQYTDADAHKWVSHRNHRGNICGVDFIWLLNPNKYRKLLKTSWSQAIFGMFKYQLRRASLTEKNAFAFLKTDRDEDYITYSDFYEALRQLNLIGHCYGLSIQEINDLWVQADIDGNGVVDYKEFKQRIWNPTWSEQREVGCNESWDDNENGTEETIGFGIQNAFLFPKEAEGGLWPEDYSLSDHAKLTVVFSPIRMQ
;
A
#
# COMPACT_ATOMS: atom_id res chain seq x y z
N MET A 1 -13.11 -15.30 13.09
CA MET A 1 -12.39 -14.47 12.09
C MET A 1 -12.27 -15.27 10.80
N LEU A 2 -12.13 -14.64 9.63
CA LEU A 2 -11.77 -15.37 8.41
C LEU A 2 -10.35 -15.94 8.57
N SER A 3 -10.15 -17.21 8.24
CA SER A 3 -8.82 -17.81 8.22
C SER A 3 -7.92 -17.05 7.24
N PRO A 4 -6.60 -16.93 7.50
CA PRO A 4 -5.71 -16.19 6.61
C PRO A 4 -5.69 -16.84 5.21
N LEU A 5 -6.18 -16.10 4.22
CA LEU A 5 -6.23 -16.54 2.82
C LEU A 5 -5.06 -15.96 2.01
N PRO A 6 -4.55 -16.70 1.00
CA PRO A 6 -3.60 -16.15 0.04
C PRO A 6 -4.22 -15.00 -0.73
N ILE A 7 -3.43 -13.95 -0.97
CA ILE A 7 -3.81 -12.76 -1.73
C ILE A 7 -2.98 -12.72 -3.00
N MET A 8 -3.67 -12.61 -4.13
CA MET A 8 -3.07 -12.35 -5.42
C MET A 8 -3.41 -10.93 -5.87
N LEU A 9 -2.40 -10.16 -6.19
CA LEU A 9 -2.52 -8.81 -6.68
C LEU A 9 -2.14 -8.77 -8.16
N CYS A 10 -3.13 -8.55 -9.02
CA CYS A 10 -2.97 -8.48 -10.46
C CYS A 10 -3.18 -7.04 -10.93
N GLY A 11 -2.21 -6.47 -11.63
CA GLY A 11 -2.34 -5.10 -12.15
C GLY A 11 -1.02 -4.53 -12.63
N ASP A 12 -1.12 -3.37 -13.28
CA ASP A 12 0.04 -2.60 -13.70
C ASP A 12 0.61 -1.81 -12.51
N TRP A 13 1.44 -2.48 -11.71
CA TRP A 13 2.08 -1.93 -10.51
C TRP A 13 3.21 -0.92 -10.82
N ASN A 14 3.42 -0.55 -12.09
CA ASN A 14 4.20 0.61 -12.55
C ASN A 14 5.53 0.88 -11.82
N GLY A 15 6.31 -0.16 -11.56
CA GLY A 15 7.56 -0.02 -10.80
C GLY A 15 8.52 -1.17 -11.00
N SER A 16 9.72 -0.86 -11.49
CA SER A 16 10.84 -1.80 -11.47
C SER A 16 11.26 -2.12 -10.03
N LYS A 17 12.22 -3.05 -9.85
CA LYS A 17 12.77 -3.42 -8.53
C LYS A 17 13.26 -2.22 -7.69
N ARG A 18 13.60 -1.10 -8.34
CA ARG A 18 14.07 0.13 -7.68
C ARG A 18 12.94 1.09 -7.29
N GLY A 19 11.75 0.90 -7.87
CA GLY A 19 10.58 1.74 -7.68
C GLY A 19 9.95 1.64 -6.30
N HIS A 20 9.20 2.66 -5.91
CA HIS A 20 8.55 2.72 -4.60
C HIS A 20 7.46 1.65 -4.44
N VAL A 21 6.70 1.35 -5.50
CA VAL A 21 5.64 0.33 -5.46
C VAL A 21 6.22 -1.06 -5.20
N TYR A 22 7.25 -1.46 -5.94
CA TYR A 22 7.94 -2.74 -5.73
C TYR A 22 8.45 -2.86 -4.29
N LYS A 23 9.17 -1.84 -3.79
CA LYS A 23 9.70 -1.82 -2.41
C LYS A 23 8.59 -1.92 -1.36
N PHE A 24 7.46 -1.25 -1.59
CA PHE A 24 6.31 -1.28 -0.70
C PHE A 24 5.66 -2.67 -0.68
N LEU A 25 5.37 -3.27 -1.84
CA LEU A 25 4.78 -4.61 -1.89
C LEU A 25 5.67 -5.64 -1.19
N ARG A 26 6.99 -5.59 -1.42
CA ARG A 26 7.97 -6.42 -0.71
C ARG A 26 7.97 -6.19 0.80
N SER A 27 7.85 -4.94 1.27
CA SER A 27 7.78 -4.66 2.71
C SER A 27 6.49 -5.16 3.37
N GLN A 28 5.41 -5.33 2.59
CA GLN A 28 4.18 -5.98 3.05
C GLN A 28 4.22 -7.51 2.96
N GLY A 29 5.35 -8.09 2.52
CA GLY A 29 5.55 -9.54 2.40
C GLY A 29 5.11 -10.14 1.07
N PHE A 30 4.69 -9.34 0.09
CA PHE A 30 4.38 -9.86 -1.24
C PHE A 30 5.66 -10.27 -1.97
N VAL A 31 5.56 -11.32 -2.78
CA VAL A 31 6.62 -11.78 -3.68
C VAL A 31 6.21 -11.59 -5.14
N SER A 32 7.18 -11.21 -5.97
CA SER A 32 7.04 -11.19 -7.43
C SER A 32 6.92 -12.63 -7.91
N SER A 33 5.82 -12.94 -8.62
CA SER A 33 5.61 -14.24 -9.24
C SER A 33 6.70 -14.58 -10.26
N TYR A 34 7.07 -13.61 -11.10
CA TYR A 34 8.04 -13.80 -12.16
C TYR A 34 9.44 -14.04 -11.62
N ASP A 35 9.89 -13.21 -10.66
CA ASP A 35 11.20 -13.38 -10.05
C ASP A 35 11.26 -14.70 -9.24
N THR A 36 10.18 -15.08 -8.56
CA THR A 36 10.13 -16.33 -7.80
C THR A 36 10.23 -17.54 -8.72
N ALA A 37 9.48 -17.56 -9.83
CA ALA A 37 9.53 -18.65 -10.80
C ALA A 37 10.92 -18.84 -11.42
N HIS A 38 11.63 -17.73 -11.66
CA HIS A 38 12.96 -17.74 -12.29
C HIS A 38 14.13 -17.68 -11.31
N GLN A 39 13.85 -17.67 -10.00
CA GLN A 39 14.85 -17.54 -8.94
C GLN A 39 15.72 -16.28 -9.08
N TYR A 40 15.11 -15.17 -9.52
CA TYR A 40 15.78 -13.89 -9.65
C TYR A 40 15.80 -13.11 -8.34
N THR A 41 16.89 -12.40 -8.14
CA THR A 41 17.14 -11.57 -6.97
C THR A 41 17.05 -10.08 -7.33
N ASP A 42 17.17 -9.19 -6.34
CA ASP A 42 17.20 -7.75 -6.61
C ASP A 42 18.44 -7.32 -7.43
N ALA A 43 19.51 -8.13 -7.43
CA ALA A 43 20.67 -7.92 -8.31
C ALA A 43 20.33 -8.14 -9.80
N ASP A 44 19.25 -8.88 -10.07
CA ASP A 44 18.81 -9.28 -11.41
C ASP A 44 17.80 -8.30 -12.02
N ALA A 45 17.80 -7.04 -11.57
CA ALA A 45 16.82 -6.03 -11.95
C ALA A 45 16.69 -5.74 -13.45
N HIS A 46 17.66 -6.17 -14.27
CA HIS A 46 17.67 -5.99 -15.72
C HIS A 46 17.70 -7.33 -16.50
N LYS A 47 17.47 -8.47 -15.84
CA LYS A 47 17.48 -9.78 -16.51
C LYS A 47 16.29 -10.02 -17.43
N TRP A 48 15.21 -9.28 -17.25
CA TRP A 48 13.99 -9.42 -18.03
C TRP A 48 13.30 -8.06 -18.22
N VAL A 49 12.53 -7.96 -19.30
CA VAL A 49 11.75 -6.79 -19.67
C VAL A 49 10.29 -7.21 -19.84
N SER A 50 9.36 -6.39 -19.40
CA SER A 50 7.92 -6.64 -19.57
C SER A 50 7.11 -5.41 -19.90
N HIS A 51 7.77 -4.24 -19.91
CA HIS A 51 7.11 -2.98 -20.12
C HIS A 51 8.04 -2.00 -20.82
N ARG A 52 7.48 -1.22 -21.73
CA ARG A 52 8.09 0.01 -22.23
C ARG A 52 7.32 1.19 -21.68
N ASN A 53 7.92 1.94 -20.76
CA ASN A 53 7.22 3.02 -20.08
C ASN A 53 6.93 4.22 -20.98
N HIS A 54 6.13 5.18 -20.47
CA HIS A 54 5.76 6.42 -21.17
C HIS A 54 6.95 7.30 -21.60
N ARG A 55 8.16 7.04 -21.07
CA ARG A 55 9.42 7.72 -21.46
C ARG A 55 10.22 6.94 -22.50
N GLY A 56 9.71 5.79 -22.95
CA GLY A 56 10.38 4.89 -23.88
C GLY A 56 11.40 3.94 -23.25
N ASN A 57 11.55 3.95 -21.91
CA ASN A 57 12.51 3.07 -21.23
C ASN A 57 11.92 1.67 -21.09
N ILE A 58 12.75 0.67 -21.31
CA ILE A 58 12.44 -0.74 -21.02
C ILE A 58 12.63 -1.04 -19.54
N CYS A 59 11.69 -1.76 -18.94
CA CYS A 59 11.82 -2.22 -17.56
C CYS A 59 11.12 -3.57 -17.33
N GLY A 60 11.70 -4.37 -16.43
CA GLY A 60 11.05 -5.53 -15.86
C GLY A 60 10.11 -5.10 -14.73
N VAL A 61 8.81 -5.33 -14.93
CA VAL A 61 7.73 -5.06 -13.98
C VAL A 61 6.88 -6.30 -13.87
N ASP A 62 6.69 -6.77 -12.64
CA ASP A 62 5.79 -7.89 -12.38
C ASP A 62 4.37 -7.39 -12.19
N PHE A 63 3.44 -8.04 -12.88
CA PHE A 63 2.02 -7.73 -12.87
C PHE A 63 1.23 -8.63 -11.92
N ILE A 64 1.83 -9.70 -11.42
CA ILE A 64 1.18 -10.68 -10.54
C ILE A 64 2.05 -10.86 -9.29
N TRP A 65 1.51 -10.43 -8.16
CA TRP A 65 2.16 -10.53 -6.84
C TRP A 65 1.40 -11.48 -5.95
N LEU A 66 2.12 -12.30 -5.18
CA LEU A 66 1.56 -13.27 -4.26
C LEU A 66 1.93 -12.91 -2.82
N LEU A 67 0.93 -12.88 -1.95
CA LEU A 67 1.12 -12.91 -0.49
C LEU A 67 0.41 -14.15 0.04
N ASN A 68 1.19 -15.13 0.48
CA ASN A 68 0.64 -16.28 1.16
C ASN A 68 0.22 -15.92 2.59
N PRO A 69 -0.70 -16.70 3.18
CA PRO A 69 -1.04 -16.63 4.59
C PRO A 69 0.20 -16.50 5.49
N ASN A 70 0.23 -15.50 6.36
CA ASN A 70 1.28 -15.35 7.36
C ASN A 70 0.67 -15.09 8.74
N LYS A 71 1.45 -15.32 9.80
CA LYS A 71 1.00 -15.11 11.18
C LYS A 71 0.82 -13.62 11.53
N TYR A 72 1.34 -12.71 10.70
CA TYR A 72 1.33 -11.27 10.96
C TYR A 72 0.51 -10.53 9.90
N ARG A 73 -0.76 -10.27 10.22
CA ARG A 73 -1.59 -9.36 9.44
C ARG A 73 -1.93 -8.15 10.29
N LYS A 74 -1.29 -7.02 10.00
CA LYS A 74 -1.78 -5.73 10.51
C LYS A 74 -3.22 -5.57 10.05
N LEU A 75 -4.14 -5.24 10.96
CA LEU A 75 -5.53 -5.00 10.59
C LEU A 75 -5.58 -3.98 9.44
N LEU A 76 -6.27 -4.31 8.35
CA LEU A 76 -6.37 -3.50 7.13
C LEU A 76 -6.79 -2.04 7.41
N LYS A 77 -7.64 -1.82 8.42
CA LYS A 77 -8.06 -0.47 8.84
C LYS A 77 -6.89 0.40 9.30
N THR A 78 -5.93 -0.17 10.04
CA THR A 78 -4.76 0.55 10.55
C THR A 78 -3.71 0.80 9.45
N SER A 79 -3.62 -0.06 8.42
CA SER A 79 -2.73 0.19 7.28
C SER A 79 -3.31 1.21 6.31
N TRP A 80 -4.63 1.21 6.11
CA TRP A 80 -5.31 2.14 5.20
C TRP A 80 -5.28 3.58 5.71
N SER A 81 -5.66 3.83 6.96
CA SER A 81 -5.67 5.20 7.52
C SER A 81 -4.29 5.82 7.52
N GLN A 82 -3.26 5.04 7.86
CA GLN A 82 -1.86 5.45 7.78
C GLN A 82 -1.44 5.80 6.36
N ALA A 83 -1.88 5.03 5.35
CA ALA A 83 -1.61 5.35 3.95
C ALA A 83 -2.27 6.68 3.55
N ILE A 84 -3.51 6.92 3.96
CA ILE A 84 -4.22 8.18 3.68
C ILE A 84 -3.54 9.36 4.40
N PHE A 85 -3.17 9.23 5.69
CA PHE A 85 -2.41 10.28 6.39
C PHE A 85 -1.03 10.53 5.75
N GLY A 86 -0.38 9.48 5.24
CA GLY A 86 0.85 9.61 4.45
C GLY A 86 0.65 10.41 3.17
N MET A 87 -0.44 10.14 2.45
CA MET A 87 -0.82 10.89 1.25
C MET A 87 -1.19 12.34 1.58
N PHE A 88 -1.90 12.56 2.67
CA PHE A 88 -2.24 13.89 3.20
C PHE A 88 -0.99 14.71 3.49
N LYS A 89 -0.04 14.15 4.25
CA LYS A 89 1.26 14.74 4.53
C LYS A 89 2.04 15.05 3.26
N TYR A 90 2.01 14.14 2.28
CA TYR A 90 2.68 14.36 1.00
C TYR A 90 2.11 15.58 0.27
N GLN A 91 0.79 15.75 0.22
CA GLN A 91 0.17 16.93 -0.41
C GLN A 91 0.52 18.22 0.34
N LEU A 92 0.49 18.21 1.67
CA LEU A 92 0.90 19.38 2.48
C LEU A 92 2.36 19.77 2.23
N ARG A 93 3.26 18.80 2.10
CA ARG A 93 4.67 19.05 1.75
C ARG A 93 4.86 19.56 0.33
N ARG A 94 4.05 19.10 -0.62
CA ARG A 94 4.05 19.62 -2.00
C ARG A 94 3.65 21.10 -2.06
N ALA A 95 2.79 21.54 -1.15
CA ALA A 95 2.45 22.95 -0.96
C ALA A 95 3.54 23.74 -0.18
N SER A 96 4.73 23.15 0.03
CA SER A 96 5.86 23.76 0.78
C SER A 96 5.53 24.16 2.22
N LEU A 97 4.53 23.51 2.83
CA LEU A 97 4.16 23.78 4.22
C LEU A 97 5.11 23.08 5.20
N THR A 98 5.56 23.82 6.21
CA THR A 98 6.26 23.28 7.39
C THR A 98 5.26 22.64 8.36
N GLU A 99 5.71 21.93 9.40
CA GLU A 99 4.84 21.31 10.41
C GLU A 99 3.82 22.30 10.98
N LYS A 100 4.32 23.47 11.41
CA LYS A 100 3.49 24.54 11.98
C LYS A 100 2.55 25.15 10.95
N ASN A 101 3.02 25.39 9.73
CA ASN A 101 2.20 25.98 8.67
C ASN A 101 1.12 25.00 8.20
N ALA A 102 1.39 23.70 8.22
CA ALA A 102 0.41 22.67 7.89
C ALA A 102 -0.69 22.58 8.95
N PHE A 103 -0.34 22.65 10.24
CA PHE A 103 -1.33 22.75 11.31
C PHE A 103 -2.17 24.03 11.17
N ALA A 104 -1.53 25.18 10.91
CA ALA A 104 -2.22 26.45 10.68
C ALA A 104 -3.17 26.41 9.47
N PHE A 105 -2.73 25.78 8.38
CA PHE A 105 -3.55 25.57 7.18
C PHE A 105 -4.81 24.75 7.50
N LEU A 106 -4.68 23.73 8.35
CA LEU A 106 -5.78 22.85 8.72
C LEU A 106 -6.85 23.50 9.59
N LYS A 107 -6.52 24.53 10.36
CA LYS A 107 -7.48 25.21 11.27
C LYS A 107 -8.23 26.38 10.63
N THR A 108 -8.12 26.59 9.32
CA THR A 108 -8.86 27.62 8.56
C THR A 108 -8.82 29.02 9.18
N ASP A 109 -7.63 29.45 9.61
CA ASP A 109 -7.35 30.81 10.13
C ASP A 109 -8.11 31.19 11.42
N ARG A 110 -8.54 30.20 12.21
CA ARG A 110 -9.06 30.44 13.56
C ARG A 110 -7.90 30.62 14.54
N ASP A 111 -8.07 31.54 15.50
CA ASP A 111 -7.12 31.76 16.61
C ASP A 111 -7.00 30.55 17.55
N GLU A 112 -7.91 29.59 17.43
CA GLU A 112 -7.95 28.37 18.22
C GLU A 112 -6.78 27.44 17.90
N ASP A 113 -6.23 26.76 18.91
CA ASP A 113 -5.07 25.86 18.77
C ASP A 113 -5.47 24.39 18.54
N TYR A 114 -6.59 24.17 17.88
CA TYR A 114 -7.13 22.84 17.56
C TYR A 114 -7.79 22.82 16.17
N ILE A 115 -7.92 21.63 15.59
CA ILE A 115 -8.59 21.38 14.32
C ILE A 115 -9.95 20.74 14.64
N THR A 116 -11.03 21.23 14.05
CA THR A 116 -12.36 20.58 14.17
C THR A 116 -12.61 19.59 13.04
N TYR A 117 -13.62 18.73 13.18
CA TYR A 117 -14.05 17.83 12.11
C TYR A 117 -14.34 18.58 10.80
N SER A 118 -14.98 19.75 10.92
CA SER A 118 -15.29 20.59 9.77
C SER A 118 -14.02 21.10 9.08
N ASP A 119 -13.01 21.51 9.84
CA ASP A 119 -11.78 22.03 9.26
C ASP A 119 -10.96 20.89 8.61
N PHE A 120 -10.96 19.71 9.22
CA PHE A 120 -10.36 18.50 8.65
C PHE A 120 -11.04 18.08 7.34
N TYR A 121 -12.38 18.08 7.31
CA TYR A 121 -13.17 17.79 6.12
C TYR A 121 -12.86 18.78 4.99
N GLU A 122 -12.82 20.07 5.30
CA GLU A 122 -12.50 21.12 4.33
C GLU A 122 -11.06 20.99 3.81
N ALA A 123 -10.10 20.65 4.65
CA ALA A 123 -8.73 20.41 4.23
C ALA A 123 -8.60 19.19 3.30
N LEU A 124 -9.32 18.09 3.58
CA LEU A 124 -9.39 16.95 2.66
C LEU A 124 -9.96 17.37 1.30
N ARG A 125 -10.94 18.28 1.28
CA ARG A 125 -11.51 18.83 0.04
C ARG A 125 -10.50 19.68 -0.72
N GLN A 126 -9.81 20.58 -0.03
CA GLN A 126 -8.80 21.47 -0.62
C GLN A 126 -7.60 20.69 -1.17
N LEU A 127 -7.27 19.54 -0.59
CA LEU A 127 -6.21 18.65 -1.05
C LEU A 127 -6.68 17.63 -2.11
N ASN A 128 -7.91 17.77 -2.61
CA ASN A 128 -8.53 16.91 -3.63
C ASN A 128 -8.60 15.42 -3.25
N LEU A 129 -8.74 15.12 -1.95
CA LEU A 129 -8.91 13.76 -1.44
C LEU A 129 -10.38 13.35 -1.34
N ILE A 130 -11.29 14.32 -1.41
CA ILE A 130 -12.75 14.15 -1.42
C ILE A 130 -13.38 15.05 -2.48
N GLY A 131 -14.62 14.76 -2.90
CA GLY A 131 -15.37 15.57 -3.88
C GLY A 131 -15.25 15.16 -5.35
N HIS A 132 -14.46 14.12 -5.65
CA HIS A 132 -14.42 13.46 -6.95
C HIS A 132 -15.15 12.10 -6.90
N CYS A 133 -15.53 11.56 -8.07
CA CYS A 133 -16.19 10.25 -8.20
C CYS A 133 -15.41 9.06 -7.59
N TYR A 134 -14.14 9.26 -7.22
CA TYR A 134 -13.26 8.28 -6.57
C TYR A 134 -12.60 8.81 -5.28
N GLY A 135 -13.14 9.87 -4.67
CA GLY A 135 -12.65 10.41 -3.39
C GLY A 135 -13.14 9.59 -2.18
N LEU A 136 -12.61 9.89 -0.99
CA LEU A 136 -13.04 9.19 0.24
C LEU A 136 -14.54 9.37 0.48
N SER A 137 -15.20 8.29 0.85
CA SER A 137 -16.59 8.29 1.30
C SER A 137 -16.75 8.94 2.67
N ILE A 138 -17.98 9.34 3.02
CA ILE A 138 -18.28 9.91 4.35
C ILE A 138 -17.87 8.95 5.48
N GLN A 139 -18.09 7.65 5.30
CA GLN A 139 -17.68 6.65 6.29
C GLN A 139 -16.17 6.60 6.46
N GLU A 140 -15.41 6.64 5.36
CA GLU A 140 -13.95 6.67 5.39
C GLU A 140 -13.42 7.95 6.06
N ILE A 141 -14.07 9.10 5.83
CA ILE A 141 -13.69 10.35 6.50
C ILE A 141 -13.91 10.26 8.01
N ASN A 142 -15.04 9.69 8.44
CA ASN A 142 -15.32 9.45 9.86
C ASN A 142 -14.30 8.47 10.48
N ASP A 143 -13.98 7.37 9.78
CA ASP A 143 -12.98 6.39 10.23
C ASP A 143 -11.58 7.01 10.33
N LEU A 144 -11.25 8.02 9.52
CA LEU A 144 -10.00 8.81 9.64
C LEU A 144 -10.05 9.77 10.82
N TRP A 145 -11.17 10.46 11.01
CA TRP A 145 -11.35 11.40 12.11
C TRP A 145 -11.15 10.72 13.47
N VAL A 146 -11.83 9.60 13.70
CA VAL A 146 -11.71 8.79 14.93
C VAL A 146 -10.28 8.31 15.18
N GLN A 147 -9.45 8.22 14.14
CA GLN A 147 -8.04 7.85 14.29
C GLN A 147 -7.09 9.03 14.49
N ALA A 148 -7.52 10.24 14.12
CA ALA A 148 -6.77 11.47 14.33
C ALA A 148 -7.00 12.03 15.74
N ASP A 149 -8.25 12.03 16.19
CA ASP A 149 -8.70 12.39 17.54
C ASP A 149 -8.42 11.21 18.50
N ILE A 150 -7.29 11.23 19.20
CA ILE A 150 -6.78 10.10 19.97
C ILE A 150 -7.54 9.96 21.29
N ASP A 151 -7.85 11.07 21.94
CA ASP A 151 -8.54 11.08 23.23
C ASP A 151 -10.08 11.11 23.08
N GLY A 152 -10.59 11.32 21.87
CA GLY A 152 -12.02 11.31 21.57
C GLY A 152 -12.74 12.56 22.06
N ASN A 153 -12.02 13.67 22.26
CA ASN A 153 -12.59 14.91 22.80
C ASN A 153 -13.35 15.74 21.74
N GLY A 154 -13.34 15.30 20.48
CA GLY A 154 -14.05 15.95 19.37
C GLY A 154 -13.25 17.03 18.65
N VAL A 155 -11.98 17.22 18.98
CA VAL A 155 -11.04 18.10 18.28
C VAL A 155 -9.68 17.42 18.12
N VAL A 156 -8.86 17.87 17.18
CA VAL A 156 -7.48 17.37 17.01
C VAL A 156 -6.51 18.47 17.41
N ASP A 157 -5.80 18.26 18.51
CA ASP A 157 -4.80 19.21 19.00
C ASP A 157 -3.46 19.09 18.23
N TYR A 158 -2.51 20.00 18.51
CA TYR A 158 -1.21 19.99 17.84
C TYR A 158 -0.41 18.69 18.07
N LYS A 159 -0.54 18.08 19.26
CA LYS A 159 0.17 16.85 19.62
C LYS A 159 -0.42 15.67 18.85
N GLU A 160 -1.74 15.57 18.75
CA GLU A 160 -2.46 14.55 17.99
C GLU A 160 -2.18 14.67 16.48
N PHE A 161 -2.27 15.89 15.93
CA PHE A 161 -1.84 16.19 14.56
C PHE A 161 -0.42 15.70 14.32
N LYS A 162 0.50 16.02 15.23
CA LYS A 162 1.89 15.62 15.10
C LYS A 162 2.07 14.10 15.12
N GLN A 163 1.34 13.39 15.96
CA GLN A 163 1.48 11.94 16.12
C GLN A 163 0.81 11.15 14.99
N ARG A 164 -0.36 11.56 14.52
CA ARG A 164 -1.16 10.78 13.55
C ARG A 164 -0.99 11.24 12.12
N ILE A 165 -0.81 12.55 11.91
CA ILE A 165 -0.83 13.16 10.58
C ILE A 165 0.58 13.55 10.13
N TRP A 166 1.35 14.25 10.98
CA TRP A 166 2.64 14.80 10.56
C TRP A 166 3.81 13.83 10.72
N ASN A 167 3.91 13.15 11.84
CA ASN A 167 4.89 12.12 12.11
C ASN A 167 4.16 10.85 12.52
N PRO A 168 3.35 10.25 11.63
CA PRO A 168 2.90 8.89 11.86
C PRO A 168 4.19 8.10 12.06
N THR A 169 4.44 7.67 13.29
CA THR A 169 5.65 6.94 13.63
C THR A 169 5.61 5.72 12.75
N TRP A 170 6.43 5.72 11.70
CA TRP A 170 6.67 4.55 10.88
C TRP A 170 7.62 3.60 11.64
N SER A 171 7.43 3.52 12.96
CA SER A 171 8.14 2.59 13.79
C SER A 171 7.51 1.23 13.57
N GLU A 172 8.28 0.35 12.93
CA GLU A 172 8.10 -1.09 12.96
C GLU A 172 8.12 -1.68 14.39
N GLN A 173 8.14 -0.88 15.46
CA GLN A 173 8.19 -1.38 16.83
C GLN A 173 7.47 -0.45 17.82
N ARG A 174 6.79 -1.10 18.78
CA ARG A 174 6.07 -0.60 19.97
C ARG A 174 4.58 -0.34 19.80
N GLU A 175 3.84 -1.42 19.59
CA GLU A 175 2.53 -1.51 20.26
C GLU A 175 2.77 -1.85 21.73
N VAL A 176 2.30 -0.94 22.59
CA VAL A 176 2.07 -1.21 24.01
C VAL A 176 0.97 -2.26 24.06
N GLY A 177 1.28 -3.40 24.69
CA GLY A 177 0.39 -4.56 24.73
C GLY A 177 -0.99 -4.21 25.27
N CYS A 178 -2.00 -4.38 24.43
CA CYS A 178 -3.31 -4.77 24.91
C CYS A 178 -3.30 -6.29 25.02
N ASN A 179 -2.99 -6.80 26.21
CA ASN A 179 -3.29 -8.17 26.61
C ASN A 179 -4.81 -8.32 26.63
N GLU A 180 -5.41 -8.61 25.49
CA GLU A 180 -6.66 -9.36 25.49
C GLU A 180 -6.30 -10.81 25.28
N SER A 181 -6.22 -11.55 26.39
CA SER A 181 -6.16 -13.01 26.37
C SER A 181 -7.52 -13.52 25.86
N TRP A 182 -7.59 -13.77 24.56
CA TRP A 182 -8.64 -14.62 24.01
C TRP A 182 -8.14 -16.05 24.12
N ASP A 183 -8.75 -16.76 25.06
CA ASP A 183 -8.53 -18.18 25.36
C ASP A 183 -9.16 -19.01 24.22
N ASP A 184 -8.49 -19.08 23.07
CA ASP A 184 -8.91 -19.93 21.95
C ASP A 184 -8.49 -21.37 22.23
N ASN A 185 -9.29 -22.04 23.06
CA ASN A 185 -9.32 -23.48 23.15
C ASN A 185 -10.23 -24.03 22.05
N GLU A 186 -9.79 -23.94 20.79
CA GLU A 186 -10.35 -24.72 19.68
C GLU A 186 -9.27 -25.65 19.11
N ASN A 187 -9.36 -26.91 19.54
CA ASN A 187 -8.73 -28.05 18.91
C ASN A 187 -9.24 -28.20 17.47
N GLY A 188 -8.56 -27.56 16.53
CA GLY A 188 -8.72 -27.76 15.10
C GLY A 188 -7.46 -27.31 14.39
N THR A 189 -6.61 -28.23 13.98
CA THR A 189 -5.51 -27.95 13.05
C THR A 189 -6.10 -27.61 11.68
N GLU A 190 -6.63 -26.38 11.51
CA GLU A 190 -6.96 -25.88 10.19
C GLU A 190 -5.66 -25.74 9.38
N GLU A 191 -5.39 -26.73 8.54
CA GLU A 191 -4.30 -26.67 7.57
C GLU A 191 -4.48 -25.44 6.69
N THR A 192 -3.61 -24.45 6.87
CA THR A 192 -3.65 -23.22 6.07
C THR A 192 -3.08 -23.51 4.69
N ILE A 193 -3.87 -23.27 3.63
CA ILE A 193 -3.46 -23.50 2.25
C ILE A 193 -2.93 -22.18 1.65
N GLY A 194 -1.69 -22.23 1.14
CA GLY A 194 -1.10 -21.18 0.31
C GLY A 194 -0.92 -21.62 -1.13
N PHE A 195 -0.22 -20.80 -1.91
CA PHE A 195 0.21 -21.12 -3.27
C PHE A 195 1.73 -21.13 -3.42
N GLY A 196 2.24 -22.17 -4.06
CA GLY A 196 3.59 -22.18 -4.64
C GLY A 196 3.54 -21.68 -6.08
N ILE A 197 4.56 -20.94 -6.49
CA ILE A 197 4.71 -20.49 -7.87
C ILE A 197 5.53 -21.53 -8.63
N GLN A 198 4.92 -22.18 -9.62
CA GLN A 198 5.54 -23.23 -10.41
C GLN A 198 6.24 -22.68 -11.65
N ASN A 199 5.60 -21.72 -12.31
CA ASN A 199 6.13 -21.13 -13.53
C ASN A 199 5.55 -19.73 -13.75
N ALA A 200 6.26 -18.90 -14.48
CA ALA A 200 5.81 -17.60 -14.96
C ALA A 200 6.43 -17.33 -16.33
N PHE A 201 5.69 -16.75 -17.27
CA PHE A 201 6.23 -16.43 -18.59
C PHE A 201 5.50 -15.25 -19.21
N LEU A 202 6.22 -14.47 -20.01
CA LEU A 202 5.65 -13.36 -20.77
C LEU A 202 5.26 -13.81 -22.18
N PHE A 203 4.21 -13.19 -22.69
CA PHE A 203 3.79 -13.33 -24.07
C PHE A 203 3.70 -11.95 -24.75
N PRO A 204 4.31 -11.77 -25.94
CA PRO A 204 5.19 -12.72 -26.63
C PRO A 204 6.50 -12.96 -25.86
N LYS A 205 7.17 -14.11 -26.05
CA LYS A 205 8.35 -14.49 -25.25
C LYS A 205 9.53 -13.56 -25.49
N GLU A 206 9.63 -13.05 -26.71
CA GLU A 206 10.64 -12.10 -27.17
C GLU A 206 10.62 -10.80 -26.34
N ALA A 207 9.47 -10.46 -25.75
CA ALA A 207 9.32 -9.32 -24.86
C ALA A 207 10.25 -9.37 -23.65
N GLU A 208 10.57 -10.58 -23.15
CA GLU A 208 11.51 -10.79 -22.04
C GLU A 208 12.90 -10.21 -22.35
N GLY A 209 13.30 -10.26 -23.63
CA GLY A 209 14.54 -9.68 -24.14
C GLY A 209 14.42 -8.21 -24.58
N GLY A 210 13.25 -7.59 -24.38
CA GLY A 210 12.97 -6.22 -24.83
C GLY A 210 12.64 -6.10 -26.32
N LEU A 211 12.36 -7.22 -27.00
CA LEU A 211 11.93 -7.24 -28.39
C LEU A 211 10.41 -7.30 -28.46
N TRP A 212 9.81 -6.27 -29.04
CA TRP A 212 8.36 -6.10 -29.09
C TRP A 212 7.86 -6.13 -30.54
N PRO A 213 6.63 -6.63 -30.77
CA PRO A 213 5.97 -6.50 -32.06
C PRO A 213 5.89 -5.04 -32.55
N GLU A 214 5.78 -4.81 -33.86
CA GLU A 214 5.76 -3.46 -34.43
C GLU A 214 4.55 -2.61 -33.99
N ASP A 215 3.45 -3.25 -33.57
CA ASP A 215 2.23 -2.63 -33.07
C ASP A 215 2.30 -2.28 -31.57
N TYR A 216 3.37 -2.66 -30.86
CA TYR A 216 3.60 -2.25 -29.47
C TYR A 216 4.14 -0.81 -29.39
N SER A 217 3.36 0.03 -28.73
CA SER A 217 3.55 1.46 -28.51
C SER A 217 4.11 1.80 -27.12
N LEU A 218 4.15 3.09 -26.80
CA LEU A 218 4.58 3.57 -25.49
C LEU A 218 3.52 3.25 -24.43
N SER A 219 3.99 2.76 -23.28
CA SER A 219 3.16 2.28 -22.16
C SER A 219 2.53 0.91 -22.39
N ASP A 220 2.94 0.17 -23.42
CA ASP A 220 2.48 -1.22 -23.58
C ASP A 220 3.24 -2.21 -22.69
N HIS A 221 2.57 -3.31 -22.38
CA HIS A 221 3.02 -4.34 -21.45
C HIS A 221 2.90 -5.73 -22.08
N ALA A 222 3.85 -6.61 -21.79
CA ALA A 222 3.73 -8.02 -22.14
C ALA A 222 2.68 -8.67 -21.24
N LYS A 223 1.97 -9.63 -21.80
CA LYS A 223 1.02 -10.43 -21.03
C LYS A 223 1.79 -11.41 -20.15
N LEU A 224 1.69 -11.26 -18.84
CA LEU A 224 2.24 -12.21 -17.88
C LEU A 224 1.23 -13.33 -17.57
N THR A 225 1.70 -14.58 -17.66
CA THR A 225 0.97 -15.77 -17.22
C THR A 225 1.76 -16.47 -16.11
N VAL A 226 1.08 -16.86 -15.03
CA VAL A 226 1.69 -17.54 -13.88
C VAL A 226 0.91 -18.80 -13.54
N VAL A 227 1.63 -19.88 -13.26
CA VAL A 227 1.09 -21.17 -12.83
C VAL A 227 1.33 -21.35 -11.34
N PHE A 228 0.26 -21.55 -10.58
CA PHE A 228 0.29 -21.78 -9.15
C PHE A 228 -0.07 -23.23 -8.80
N SER A 229 0.49 -23.74 -7.72
CA SER A 229 0.10 -25.02 -7.10
C SER A 229 -0.29 -24.81 -5.64
N PRO A 230 -1.33 -25.48 -5.11
CA PRO A 230 -1.63 -25.40 -3.69
C PRO A 230 -0.47 -25.97 -2.86
N ILE A 231 -0.13 -25.31 -1.75
CA ILE A 231 0.85 -25.77 -0.78
C ILE A 231 0.25 -25.74 0.62
N ARG A 232 0.60 -26.72 1.45
CA ARG A 232 0.25 -26.69 2.88
C ARG A 232 1.24 -25.83 3.63
N MET A 233 0.74 -24.93 4.46
CA MET A 233 1.54 -24.03 5.29
C MET A 233 1.46 -24.50 6.74
N GLN A 234 2.62 -24.53 7.42
CA GLN A 234 2.78 -24.86 8.84
C GLN A 234 3.04 -23.60 9.67
#